data_AF-S2L7C8-F1
#
_entry.id   AF-S2L7C8-F1
#
_cell.length_a   1.000
_cell.length_b   1.000
_cell.length_c   1.000
_cell.angle_alpha   90.00
_cell.angle_beta   90.00
_cell.angle_gamma   90.00
#
_symmetry.space_group_name_H-M   'P 1'
#
loop_
_entity.id
_entity.type
_entity.pdbx_description
1 polymer ?
#
loop_
_entity_poly.entity_id
_entity_poly.type
_entity_poly.pdbx_seq_one_letter_code
_entity_poly.pdbx_strand_id
1 'polypeptide(L)'
;MTLTTPALLFPAISLLLLAYTNRFLTLAQLIRKLADEERDNHHDVTTRQILLLRKRITLTKRMQVAGVLSFLLCTLSMFALFLSLELFGMLLFGISLLSLSTSLVFSLWEVMISTNALNVQLQDIEALQRGKAGKKSRESHL
;
A
#
# COMPACT_ATOMS: atom_id res chain seq x y z
N MET A 1 30.55 -16.28 -7.32
CA MET A 1 29.07 -16.24 -7.18
C MET A 1 28.47 -16.75 -8.46
N THR A 2 27.65 -17.81 -8.41
CA THR A 2 27.03 -18.38 -9.61
C THR A 2 26.10 -17.34 -10.25
N LEU A 3 26.17 -17.22 -11.59
CA LEU A 3 25.39 -16.33 -12.47
C LEU A 3 23.86 -16.40 -12.29
N THR A 4 23.36 -17.24 -11.38
CA THR A 4 21.93 -17.47 -11.10
C THR A 4 21.30 -16.40 -10.20
N THR A 5 22.09 -15.72 -9.36
CA THR A 5 21.55 -14.74 -8.39
C THR A 5 20.92 -13.50 -9.05
N PRO A 6 21.53 -12.87 -10.07
CA PRO A 6 20.93 -11.74 -10.77
C PRO A 6 19.65 -12.13 -11.55
N ALA A 7 19.63 -13.33 -12.13
CA ALA A 7 18.51 -13.83 -12.93
C ALA A 7 17.22 -14.01 -12.11
N LEU A 8 17.33 -14.26 -10.80
CA LEU A 8 16.18 -14.39 -9.90
C LEU A 8 15.72 -13.05 -9.31
N LEU A 9 16.62 -12.06 -9.22
CA LEU A 9 16.30 -10.74 -8.68
C LEU A 9 15.42 -9.92 -9.62
N PHE A 10 15.70 -9.91 -10.94
CA PHE A 10 14.91 -9.14 -11.89
C PHE A 10 13.41 -9.49 -11.91
N PRO A 11 13.01 -10.78 -11.96
CA PRO A 11 11.62 -11.17 -11.84
C PRO A 11 11.00 -10.76 -10.49
N ALA A 12 11.72 -10.98 -9.38
CA ALA A 12 11.23 -10.66 -8.04
C ALA A 12 10.99 -9.15 -7.85
N ILE A 13 11.91 -8.31 -8.33
CA ILE A 13 11.79 -6.85 -8.33
C ILE A 13 10.58 -6.41 -9.17
N SER A 14 10.45 -6.97 -10.37
CA SER A 14 9.34 -6.65 -11.29
C SER A 14 7.99 -7.03 -10.71
N LEU A 15 7.88 -8.21 -10.08
CA LEU A 15 6.67 -8.66 -9.40
C LEU A 15 6.34 -7.77 -8.20
N LEU A 16 7.33 -7.36 -7.41
CA LEU A 16 7.11 -6.47 -6.26
C LEU A 16 6.63 -5.09 -6.72
N LEU A 17 7.25 -4.54 -7.77
CA LEU A 17 6.83 -3.27 -8.38
C LEU A 17 5.43 -3.35 -8.97
N LEU A 18 5.08 -4.44 -9.64
CA LEU A 18 3.76 -4.67 -10.21
C LEU A 18 2.70 -4.77 -9.11
N ALA A 19 2.97 -5.52 -8.04
CA ALA A 19 2.08 -5.62 -6.89
C ALA A 19 1.82 -4.26 -6.23
N TYR A 20 2.86 -3.42 -6.08
CA TYR A 20 2.73 -2.08 -5.51
C TYR A 20 1.99 -1.12 -6.45
N THR A 21 2.26 -1.19 -7.74
CA THR A 21 1.57 -0.39 -8.77
C THR A 21 0.08 -0.74 -8.81
N ASN A 22 -0.26 -2.03 -8.74
CA ASN A 22 -1.65 -2.49 -8.65
C ASN A 22 -2.34 -1.94 -7.40
N ARG A 23 -1.70 -2.02 -6.22
CA ARG A 23 -2.26 -1.50 -4.97
C ARG A 23 -2.49 0.01 -5.02
N PHE A 24 -1.55 0.77 -5.60
CA PHE A 24 -1.69 2.21 -5.80
C PHE A 24 -2.84 2.54 -6.76
N LEU A 25 -2.92 1.85 -7.91
CA LEU A 25 -3.99 2.03 -8.91
C LEU A 25 -5.38 1.77 -8.31
N THR A 26 -5.55 0.65 -7.61
CA THR A 26 -6.82 0.31 -6.96
C THR A 26 -7.23 1.38 -5.94
N LEU A 27 -6.30 1.86 -5.12
CA LEU A 27 -6.56 2.95 -4.16
C LEU A 27 -6.92 4.26 -4.86
N ALA A 28 -6.20 4.63 -5.92
CA ALA A 28 -6.46 5.85 -6.67
C ALA A 28 -7.83 5.81 -7.38
N GLN A 29 -8.21 4.66 -7.94
CA GLN A 29 -9.52 4.44 -8.54
C GLN A 29 -10.63 4.57 -7.49
N LEU A 30 -10.45 3.99 -6.31
CA LEU A 30 -11.41 4.11 -5.21
C LEU A 30 -11.57 5.58 -4.77
N ILE A 31 -10.47 6.33 -4.60
CA ILE A 31 -10.54 7.76 -4.27
C ILE A 31 -11.31 8.54 -5.33
N ARG A 32 -11.06 8.31 -6.62
CA ARG A 32 -11.77 8.99 -7.70
C ARG A 32 -13.27 8.70 -7.67
N LYS A 33 -13.64 7.42 -7.50
CA LYS A 33 -15.04 7.01 -7.41
C LYS A 33 -15.75 7.70 -6.23
N LEU A 34 -15.13 7.71 -5.04
CA LEU A 34 -15.67 8.39 -3.87
C LEU A 34 -15.76 9.90 -4.06
N ALA A 35 -14.78 10.52 -4.74
CA ALA A 35 -14.80 11.95 -5.02
C ALA A 35 -15.91 12.33 -6.01
N ASP A 36 -16.19 11.47 -6.99
CA ASP A 36 -17.32 11.66 -7.92
C ASP A 36 -18.67 11.50 -7.19
N GLU A 37 -18.79 10.54 -6.27
CA GLU A 37 -20.00 10.33 -5.44
C GLU A 37 -20.28 11.51 -4.49
N GLU A 38 -19.25 12.15 -3.93
CA GLU A 38 -19.41 13.35 -3.09
C GLU A 38 -19.95 14.55 -3.84
N ARG A 39 -19.49 14.73 -5.07
CA ARG A 39 -19.81 15.91 -5.87
C ARG A 39 -21.30 16.00 -6.19
N ASP A 40 -22.00 14.87 -6.18
CA ASP A 40 -23.45 14.78 -6.41
C ASP A 40 -24.30 14.82 -5.11
N ASN A 41 -23.76 14.49 -3.92
CA ASN A 41 -24.59 14.28 -2.72
C ASN A 41 -24.10 14.91 -1.40
N HIS A 42 -22.96 15.62 -1.36
CA HIS A 42 -22.46 16.37 -0.18
C HIS A 42 -22.56 15.56 1.15
N HIS A 43 -21.97 14.36 1.19
CA HIS A 43 -21.99 13.51 2.38
C HIS A 43 -20.65 13.58 3.15
N ASP A 44 -20.67 14.20 4.33
CA ASP A 44 -19.52 14.34 5.25
C ASP A 44 -18.73 13.04 5.49
N VAL A 45 -19.40 11.90 5.37
CA VAL A 45 -18.84 10.54 5.50
C VAL A 45 -17.76 10.24 4.44
N THR A 46 -17.95 10.68 3.20
CA THR A 46 -17.05 10.34 2.09
C THR A 46 -15.78 11.19 2.10
N THR A 47 -15.87 12.44 2.55
CA THR A 47 -14.69 13.30 2.75
C THR A 47 -13.71 12.68 3.76
N ARG A 48 -14.22 12.09 4.83
CA ARG A 48 -13.41 11.35 5.82
C ARG A 48 -12.73 10.12 5.22
N GLN A 49 -13.41 9.40 4.33
CA GLN A 49 -12.84 8.22 3.65
C GLN A 49 -11.72 8.60 2.67
N ILE A 50 -11.90 9.70 1.92
CA ILE A 50 -10.86 10.21 1.00
C ILE A 50 -9.58 10.54 1.78
N LEU A 51 -9.68 11.17 2.96
CA LEU A 51 -8.52 11.47 3.81
C LEU A 51 -7.81 10.20 4.29
N LEU A 52 -8.57 9.17 4.70
CA LEU A 52 -8.01 7.87 5.10
C LEU A 52 -7.30 7.17 3.94
N LEU A 53 -7.90 7.16 2.74
CA LEU A 53 -7.30 6.58 1.54
C LEU A 53 -6.03 7.33 1.12
N ARG A 54 -6.01 8.67 1.24
CA ARG A 54 -4.81 9.49 0.97
C ARG A 54 -3.65 9.17 1.92
N LYS A 55 -3.94 8.93 3.20
CA LYS A 55 -2.94 8.50 4.19
C LYS A 55 -2.34 7.14 3.82
N ARG A 56 -3.19 6.20 3.38
CA ARG A 56 -2.76 4.88 2.90
C ARG A 56 -1.86 4.96 1.68
N ILE A 57 -2.24 5.76 0.67
CA ILE A 57 -1.41 6.01 -0.52
C ILE A 57 -0.01 6.52 -0.15
N THR A 58 0.06 7.47 0.79
CA THR A 58 1.34 8.02 1.23
C THR A 58 2.22 6.96 1.90
N LEU A 59 1.60 6.04 2.66
CA LEU A 59 2.28 4.93 3.32
C LEU A 59 2.78 3.89 2.29
N THR A 60 1.93 3.51 1.32
CA THR A 60 2.30 2.61 0.21
C THR A 60 3.46 3.20 -0.61
N LYS A 61 3.46 4.52 -0.86
CA LYS A 61 4.56 5.20 -1.55
C LYS A 61 5.88 5.08 -0.78
N ARG A 62 5.88 5.34 0.53
CA ARG A 62 7.10 5.26 1.37
C ARG A 62 7.68 3.85 1.40
N MET A 63 6.82 2.85 1.54
CA MET A 63 7.15 1.43 1.47
C MET A 63 7.80 1.07 0.12
N GLN A 64 7.20 1.50 -1.00
CA GLN A 64 7.74 1.24 -2.33
C GLN A 64 9.12 1.87 -2.53
N VAL A 65 9.34 3.10 -2.06
CA VAL A 65 10.66 3.76 -2.12
C VAL A 65 11.70 2.97 -1.33
N ALA A 66 11.38 2.51 -0.10
CA ALA A 66 12.29 1.70 0.71
C ALA A 66 12.62 0.34 0.05
N GLY A 67 11.63 -0.30 -0.59
CA GLY A 67 11.83 -1.54 -1.34
C GLY A 67 12.71 -1.35 -2.57
N VAL A 68 12.47 -0.29 -3.36
CA VAL A 68 13.32 0.05 -4.51
C VAL A 68 14.74 0.39 -4.08
N LEU A 69 14.90 1.18 -3.00
CA LEU A 69 16.21 1.52 -2.47
C LEU A 69 16.98 0.28 -2.01
N SER A 70 16.31 -0.66 -1.34
CA SER A 70 16.90 -1.96 -1.00
C SER A 70 17.44 -2.68 -2.22
N PHE A 71 16.65 -2.78 -3.30
CA PHE A 71 17.11 -3.47 -4.51
C PHE A 71 18.27 -2.76 -5.21
N LEU A 72 18.29 -1.43 -5.20
CA LEU A 72 19.43 -0.66 -5.68
C LEU A 72 20.69 -0.96 -4.85
N LEU A 73 20.59 -0.91 -3.52
CA LEU A 73 21.71 -1.22 -2.62
C LEU A 73 22.20 -2.67 -2.80
N CYS A 74 21.29 -3.62 -3.00
CA CYS A 74 21.63 -5.02 -3.29
C CYS A 74 22.37 -5.15 -4.63
N THR A 75 21.93 -4.40 -5.66
CA THR A 75 22.62 -4.36 -6.95
C THR A 75 24.02 -3.76 -6.84
N LEU A 76 24.16 -2.64 -6.11
CA LEU A 76 25.47 -2.03 -5.84
C LEU A 76 26.37 -2.95 -5.02
N SER A 77 25.81 -3.69 -4.06
CA SER A 77 26.53 -4.72 -3.30
C SER A 77 27.08 -5.79 -4.23
N MET A 78 26.25 -6.37 -5.09
CA MET A 78 26.68 -7.39 -6.05
C MET A 78 27.77 -6.86 -6.99
N PHE A 79 27.67 -5.59 -7.40
CA PHE A 79 28.68 -4.92 -8.21
C PHE A 79 30.00 -4.69 -7.44
N ALA A 80 29.95 -4.29 -6.17
CA ALA A 80 31.13 -4.12 -5.34
C ALA A 80 31.86 -5.46 -5.09
N LEU A 81 31.11 -6.53 -4.82
CA LEU A 81 31.64 -7.89 -4.69
C LEU A 81 32.28 -8.37 -6.01
N PHE A 82 31.71 -7.98 -7.15
CA PHE A 82 32.30 -8.24 -8.46
C PHE A 82 33.65 -7.53 -8.66
N LEU A 83 33.82 -6.32 -8.12
CA LEU A 83 35.09 -5.58 -8.11
C LEU A 83 36.07 -6.06 -7.02
N SER A 84 35.79 -7.17 -6.33
CA SER A 84 36.58 -7.69 -5.20
C SER A 84 36.63 -6.74 -3.98
N LEU A 85 35.69 -5.81 -3.86
CA LEU A 85 35.52 -4.93 -2.69
C LEU A 85 34.64 -5.61 -1.63
N GLU A 86 35.16 -6.66 -0.99
CA GLU A 86 34.37 -7.56 -0.13
C GLU A 86 33.69 -6.85 1.04
N LEU A 87 34.43 -6.04 1.81
CA LEU A 87 33.90 -5.33 2.98
C LEU A 87 32.77 -4.35 2.59
N PHE A 88 32.96 -3.61 1.50
CA PHE A 88 31.98 -2.63 1.02
C PHE A 88 30.73 -3.32 0.50
N GLY A 89 30.89 -4.41 -0.24
CA GLY A 89 29.78 -5.26 -0.69
C GLY A 89 28.98 -5.82 0.48
N MET A 90 29.64 -6.38 1.49
CA MET A 90 28.97 -6.95 2.67
C MET A 90 28.17 -5.90 3.45
N LEU A 91 28.72 -4.70 3.64
CA LEU A 91 28.01 -3.59 4.29
C LEU A 91 26.77 -3.17 3.50
N LEU A 92 26.90 -2.96 2.18
CA LEU A 92 25.77 -2.60 1.33
C LEU A 92 24.69 -3.68 1.31
N PHE A 93 25.09 -4.96 1.31
CA PHE A 93 24.16 -6.08 1.38
C PHE A 93 23.37 -6.05 2.69
N GLY A 94 24.03 -5.86 3.83
CA GLY A 94 23.37 -5.75 5.13
C GLY A 94 22.36 -4.60 5.20
N ILE A 95 22.74 -3.41 4.71
CA ILE A 95 21.85 -2.25 4.65
C ILE A 95 20.65 -2.52 3.73
N SER A 96 20.88 -3.20 2.60
CA SER A 96 19.79 -3.58 1.68
C SER A 96 18.77 -4.48 2.37
N LEU A 97 19.20 -5.49 3.11
CA LEU A 97 18.30 -6.40 3.84
C LEU A 97 17.50 -5.66 4.91
N LEU A 98 18.12 -4.78 5.69
CA LEU A 98 17.41 -3.97 6.69
C LEU A 98 16.37 -3.05 6.04
N SER A 99 16.70 -2.45 4.90
CA SER A 99 15.76 -1.63 4.13
C SER A 99 14.59 -2.46 3.59
N LEU A 100 14.85 -3.68 3.11
CA LEU A 100 13.82 -4.60 2.63
C LEU A 100 12.89 -5.05 3.76
N SER A 101 13.46 -5.48 4.90
CA SER A 101 12.70 -5.87 6.08
C SER A 101 11.80 -4.73 6.56
N THR A 102 12.34 -3.51 6.61
CA THR A 102 11.57 -2.31 6.96
C THR A 102 10.41 -2.11 5.99
N SER A 103 10.64 -2.20 4.67
CA SER A 103 9.59 -2.12 3.65
C SER A 103 8.50 -3.18 3.87
N LEU A 104 8.86 -4.42 4.21
CA LEU A 104 7.90 -5.49 4.42
C LEU A 104 7.06 -5.30 5.69
N VAL A 105 7.66 -4.83 6.79
CA VAL A 105 6.93 -4.49 8.02
C VAL A 105 5.92 -3.38 7.75
N PHE A 106 6.31 -2.32 7.03
CA PHE A 106 5.37 -1.28 6.61
C PHE A 106 4.26 -1.82 5.70
N SER A 107 4.56 -2.80 4.83
CA SER A 107 3.56 -3.47 3.99
C SER A 107 2.51 -4.20 4.82
N LEU A 108 2.93 -5.00 5.79
CA LEU A 108 2.03 -5.70 6.72
C LEU A 108 1.18 -4.70 7.51
N TRP A 109 1.80 -3.63 8.01
CA TRP A 109 1.09 -2.62 8.78
C TRP A 109 0.05 -1.88 7.96
N GLU A 110 0.35 -1.55 6.70
CA GLU A 110 -0.64 -0.92 5.82
C GLU A 110 -1.78 -1.86 5.46
N VAL A 111 -1.54 -3.17 5.30
CA VAL A 111 -2.62 -4.17 5.14
C VAL A 111 -3.53 -4.17 6.37
N MET A 112 -2.99 -4.17 7.58
CA MET A 112 -3.82 -4.12 8.79
C MET A 112 -4.66 -2.84 8.88
N ILE A 113 -4.06 -1.68 8.64
CA ILE A 113 -4.77 -0.38 8.66
C ILE A 113 -5.83 -0.34 7.56
N SER A 114 -5.51 -0.85 6.38
CA SER A 114 -6.42 -0.97 5.24
C SER A 114 -7.68 -1.74 5.59
N THR A 115 -7.49 -2.95 6.11
CA THR A 115 -8.60 -3.86 6.43
C THR A 115 -9.45 -3.28 7.56
N ASN A 116 -8.81 -2.69 8.58
CA ASN A 116 -9.55 -2.05 9.67
C ASN A 116 -10.37 -0.83 9.19
N ALA A 117 -9.79 0.04 8.36
CA ALA A 117 -10.49 1.19 7.81
C ALA A 117 -11.70 0.76 6.95
N LEU A 118 -11.54 -0.29 6.14
CA LEU A 118 -12.62 -0.85 5.34
C LEU A 118 -13.73 -1.44 6.22
N ASN A 119 -13.37 -2.16 7.28
CA ASN A 119 -14.35 -2.78 8.18
C ASN A 119 -15.18 -1.73 8.92
N VAL A 120 -14.54 -0.68 9.45
CA VAL A 120 -15.25 0.45 10.09
C VAL A 120 -16.17 1.14 9.10
N GLN A 121 -15.69 1.37 7.87
CA GLN A 121 -16.49 1.98 6.82
C GLN A 121 -17.71 1.14 6.43
N LEU A 122 -17.57 -0.19 6.37
CA LEU A 122 -18.68 -1.10 6.09
C LEU A 122 -19.74 -1.04 7.20
N GLN A 123 -19.30 -1.03 8.47
CA GLN A 123 -20.18 -0.89 9.63
C GLN A 123 -20.96 0.43 9.63
N ASP A 124 -20.31 1.54 9.27
CA ASP A 124 -20.98 2.85 9.15
C ASP A 124 -22.08 2.83 8.06
N ILE A 125 -21.82 2.20 6.91
CA ILE A 125 -22.80 2.07 5.82
C ILE A 125 -23.98 1.18 6.25
N GLU A 126 -23.72 0.04 6.88
CA GLU A 126 -24.77 -0.86 7.39
C GLU A 126 -25.66 -0.17 8.42
N ALA A 127 -25.06 0.62 9.32
CA ALA A 127 -25.80 1.39 10.33
C ALA A 127 -26.70 2.46 9.68
N LEU A 128 -26.19 3.18 8.68
CA LEU A 128 -26.98 4.16 7.91
C LEU A 128 -28.15 3.51 7.16
N GLN A 129 -27.95 2.33 6.58
CA GLN A 129 -29.03 1.60 5.90
C GLN A 129 -30.12 1.12 6.87
N ARG A 130 -29.74 0.59 8.04
CA ARG A 130 -30.71 0.22 9.10
C ARG A 130 -31.50 1.43 9.61
N GLY A 131 -30.84 2.59 9.78
CA GLY A 131 -31.49 3.84 10.19
C GLY A 131 -32.52 4.33 9.16
N LYS A 132 -32.20 4.26 7.86
CA LYS A 132 -33.15 4.61 6.78
C LYS A 132 -34.34 3.65 6.72
N ALA A 133 -34.13 2.34 6.92
CA ALA A 133 -35.21 1.35 6.93
C ALA A 133 -36.20 1.56 8.10
N GLY A 134 -35.69 1.87 9.30
CA GLY A 134 -36.52 2.16 10.47
C GLY A 134 -37.35 3.45 10.33
N LYS A 135 -36.84 4.47 9.62
CA LYS A 135 -37.55 5.72 9.38
C LYS A 135 -38.70 5.56 8.37
N LYS A 136 -38.46 4.80 7.29
CA LYS A 136 -39.47 4.52 6.24
C LYS A 136 -40.67 3.72 6.75
N SER A 137 -40.46 2.80 7.69
CA SER A 137 -41.55 2.03 8.32
C SER A 137 -42.41 2.86 9.28
N ARG A 138 -41.91 3.99 9.77
CA ARG A 138 -42.61 4.84 10.75
C ARG A 138 -43.49 5.89 10.07
N GLU A 139 -43.09 6.31 8.86
CA GLU A 139 -43.88 7.20 7.99
C GLU A 139 -45.02 6.48 7.26
N SER A 140 -44.96 5.16 7.08
CA SER A 140 -46.05 4.38 6.46
C SER A 140 -47.21 4.05 7.40
N HIS A 141 -47.10 4.41 8.69
CA HIS A 141 -48.11 4.18 9.72
C HIS A 141 -48.75 5.48 10.24
N LEU A 142 -48.41 6.63 9.63
CA LEU A 142 -49.05 7.93 9.81
C LEU A 142 -49.84 8.27 8.55
#